data_AF-A0A526Z726-F1
#
_entry.id   AF-A0A526Z726-F1
#
_cell.length_a   1.000
_cell.length_b   1.000
_cell.length_c   1.000
_cell.angle_alpha   90.00
_cell.angle_beta   90.00
_cell.angle_gamma   90.00
#
_symmetry.space_group_name_H-M   'P 1'
#
loop_
_entity.id
_entity.type
_entity.pdbx_description
1 polymer ?
#
loop_
_entity_poly.entity_id
_entity_poly.type
_entity_poly.pdbx_seq_one_letter_code
_entity_poly.pdbx_strand_id
1 'polypeptide(L)'
;IWDNGFRQITSSVGPIETPANLEGFKIRVPVSPLWTSMFTAFKSAPASINFAEVYSALQTKIVDGQENPFAIISTAKLYEVQQFCSVTNHMWDGFWFLANKRAWEAMPQDMREIVARNLNEAGVKEREDVAKLNATLERSAPLTSCTTMSA
;
A
#
# COMPACT_ATOMS: atom_id res chain seq x y z
N ILE A 1 16.62 -2.77 1.51
CA ILE A 1 15.15 -2.74 1.31
C ILE A 1 14.60 -1.43 1.85
N TRP A 2 13.68 -0.81 1.16
CA TRP A 2 12.94 0.36 1.65
C TRP A 2 11.58 -0.10 2.15
N ASP A 3 10.87 0.70 2.94
CA ASP A 3 9.68 0.23 3.67
C ASP A 3 8.47 1.15 3.46
N ASN A 4 7.34 0.61 3.00
CA ASN A 4 6.07 1.31 3.05
C ASN A 4 5.28 0.99 4.34
N GLY A 5 5.56 -0.14 5.00
CA GLY A 5 4.86 -0.66 6.17
C GLY A 5 3.83 -1.74 5.86
N PHE A 6 3.04 -2.10 6.88
CA PHE A 6 1.95 -3.08 6.72
C PHE A 6 0.74 -2.47 6.02
N ARG A 7 0.17 -3.23 5.10
CA ARG A 7 -0.96 -2.81 4.28
C ARG A 7 -2.29 -3.10 4.96
N GLN A 8 -3.21 -2.15 4.85
CA GLN A 8 -4.54 -2.15 5.43
C GLN A 8 -5.58 -2.06 4.31
N ILE A 9 -6.82 -2.49 4.58
CA ILE A 9 -7.89 -2.43 3.58
C ILE A 9 -8.79 -1.24 3.92
N THR A 10 -9.03 -0.35 2.94
CA THR A 10 -10.04 0.70 3.04
C THR A 10 -11.27 0.31 2.25
N SER A 11 -12.43 0.82 2.67
CA SER A 11 -13.71 0.51 2.05
C SER A 11 -14.66 1.71 2.10
N SER A 12 -15.52 1.83 1.09
CA SER A 12 -16.64 2.77 1.03
C SER A 12 -18.00 2.14 1.36
N VAL A 13 -18.07 0.81 1.51
CA VAL A 13 -19.34 0.08 1.66
C VAL A 13 -19.52 -0.55 3.04
N GLY A 14 -18.45 -0.73 3.81
CA GLY A 14 -18.48 -1.32 5.15
C GLY A 14 -17.11 -1.83 5.60
N PRO A 15 -16.93 -2.11 6.90
CA PRO A 15 -15.67 -2.63 7.43
C PRO A 15 -15.41 -4.08 6.96
N ILE A 16 -14.13 -4.45 6.90
CA ILE A 16 -13.66 -5.81 6.66
C ILE A 16 -13.17 -6.38 7.99
N GLU A 17 -14.02 -7.12 8.70
CA GLU A 17 -13.71 -7.68 10.03
C GLU A 17 -13.34 -9.15 9.96
N THR A 18 -13.79 -9.84 8.90
CA THR A 18 -13.55 -11.26 8.64
C THR A 18 -13.27 -11.49 7.16
N PRO A 19 -12.60 -12.60 6.79
CA PRO A 19 -12.43 -12.97 5.38
C PRO A 19 -13.73 -13.10 4.60
N ALA A 20 -14.86 -13.42 5.23
CA ALA A 20 -16.15 -13.50 4.57
C ALA A 20 -16.63 -12.14 4.02
N ASN A 21 -16.21 -11.02 4.62
CA ASN A 21 -16.53 -9.69 4.11
C ASN A 21 -15.83 -9.38 2.77
N LEU A 22 -14.80 -10.15 2.40
CA LEU A 22 -14.07 -10.00 1.15
C LEU A 22 -14.72 -10.74 -0.03
N GLU A 23 -15.71 -11.61 0.21
CA GLU A 23 -16.37 -12.35 -0.88
C GLU A 23 -17.16 -11.40 -1.79
N GLY A 24 -16.83 -11.40 -3.08
CA GLY A 24 -17.41 -10.49 -4.07
C GLY A 24 -17.00 -9.02 -3.93
N PHE A 25 -16.20 -8.66 -2.92
CA PHE A 25 -15.76 -7.28 -2.68
C PHE A 25 -14.91 -6.78 -3.86
N LYS A 26 -15.31 -5.66 -4.48
CA LYS A 26 -14.57 -5.07 -5.61
C LYS A 26 -13.40 -4.27 -5.09
N ILE A 27 -12.23 -4.89 -5.01
CA ILE A 27 -11.03 -4.26 -4.47
C ILE A 27 -10.08 -3.84 -5.58
N ARG A 28 -9.62 -2.60 -5.56
CA ARG A 28 -8.48 -2.21 -6.38
C ARG A 28 -7.22 -2.81 -5.78
N VAL A 29 -6.38 -3.38 -6.65
CA VAL A 29 -5.01 -3.82 -6.32
C VAL A 29 -3.98 -3.23 -7.28
N PRO A 30 -2.69 -3.17 -6.89
CA PRO A 30 -1.62 -2.82 -7.82
C PRO A 30 -1.53 -3.80 -9.00
N VAL A 31 -0.97 -3.35 -10.13
CA VAL A 31 -0.81 -4.14 -11.36
C VAL A 31 0.30 -5.19 -11.17
N SER A 32 0.00 -6.25 -10.43
CA SER A 32 0.89 -7.40 -10.21
C SER A 32 0.09 -8.68 -9.99
N PRO A 33 0.50 -9.82 -10.57
CA PRO A 33 -0.15 -11.11 -10.35
C PRO A 33 -0.22 -11.55 -8.89
N LEU A 34 0.72 -11.08 -8.05
CA LEU A 34 0.74 -11.36 -6.61
C LEU A 34 -0.57 -10.93 -5.95
N TRP A 35 -0.99 -9.69 -6.22
CA TRP A 35 -2.16 -9.10 -5.59
C TRP A 35 -3.46 -9.67 -6.11
N THR A 36 -3.56 -9.82 -7.44
CA THR A 36 -4.75 -10.41 -8.05
C THR A 36 -4.94 -11.84 -7.57
N SER A 37 -3.87 -12.62 -7.46
CA SER A 37 -3.94 -13.98 -6.93
C SER A 37 -4.37 -14.01 -5.46
N MET A 38 -3.80 -13.16 -4.60
CA MET A 38 -4.13 -13.10 -3.17
C MET A 38 -5.62 -12.78 -2.95
N PHE A 39 -6.13 -11.71 -3.55
CA PHE A 39 -7.52 -11.29 -3.35
C PHE A 39 -8.53 -12.19 -4.08
N THR A 40 -8.14 -12.84 -5.18
CA THR A 40 -8.95 -13.92 -5.77
C THR A 40 -9.06 -15.11 -4.82
N ALA A 41 -7.99 -15.45 -4.09
CA ALA A 41 -8.03 -16.52 -3.08
C ALA A 41 -8.97 -16.20 -1.90
N PHE A 42 -9.16 -14.91 -1.58
CA PHE A 42 -10.19 -14.43 -0.66
C PHE A 42 -11.59 -14.33 -1.28
N LYS A 43 -11.77 -14.81 -2.52
CA LYS A 43 -13.01 -14.73 -3.30
C LYS A 43 -13.51 -13.30 -3.56
N SER A 44 -12.62 -12.31 -3.48
CA SER A 44 -12.91 -10.94 -3.90
C SER A 44 -12.97 -10.82 -5.42
N ALA A 45 -13.37 -9.63 -5.90
CA ALA A 45 -13.30 -9.24 -7.30
C ALA A 45 -12.18 -8.20 -7.50
N PRO A 46 -10.90 -8.61 -7.53
CA PRO A 46 -9.79 -7.66 -7.65
C PRO A 46 -9.73 -7.01 -9.04
N ALA A 47 -9.55 -5.69 -9.07
CA ALA A 47 -9.29 -4.91 -10.28
C ALA A 47 -7.88 -4.31 -10.23
N SER A 48 -7.03 -4.66 -11.20
CA SER A 48 -5.70 -4.08 -11.34
C SER A 48 -5.79 -2.68 -11.94
N ILE A 49 -5.57 -1.65 -11.11
CA ILE A 49 -5.65 -0.25 -11.52
C ILE A 49 -4.37 0.47 -11.10
N ASN A 50 -3.82 1.30 -11.99
CA ASN A 50 -2.62 2.09 -11.70
C ASN A 50 -2.85 3.00 -10.47
N PHE A 51 -1.83 3.19 -9.64
CA PHE A 51 -1.94 4.02 -8.43
C PHE A 51 -2.45 5.44 -8.73
N ALA A 52 -2.04 6.03 -9.86
CA ALA A 52 -2.46 7.37 -10.27
C ALA A 52 -3.99 7.50 -10.51
N GLU A 53 -4.68 6.39 -10.75
CA GLU A 53 -6.11 6.35 -11.04
C GLU A 53 -6.94 5.90 -9.83
N VAL A 54 -6.30 5.53 -8.71
CA VAL A 54 -6.98 4.93 -7.55
C VAL A 54 -8.01 5.87 -6.96
N TYR A 55 -7.63 7.13 -6.73
CA TYR A 55 -8.56 8.10 -6.15
C TYR A 55 -9.83 8.22 -6.99
N SER A 56 -9.69 8.41 -8.30
CA SER A 56 -10.81 8.51 -9.23
C SER A 56 -11.64 7.22 -9.29
N ALA A 57 -10.99 6.06 -9.29
CA ALA A 57 -11.68 4.76 -9.31
C ALA A 57 -12.53 4.52 -8.05
N LEU A 58 -12.03 4.94 -6.87
CA LEU A 58 -12.78 4.89 -5.61
C LEU A 58 -13.90 5.92 -5.60
N GLN A 59 -13.61 7.16 -6.01
CA GLN A 59 -14.59 8.25 -6.06
C GLN A 59 -15.79 7.91 -6.95
N THR A 60 -15.53 7.31 -8.11
CA THR A 60 -16.56 6.90 -9.09
C THR A 60 -17.14 5.52 -8.80
N LYS A 61 -16.69 4.83 -7.75
CA LYS A 61 -17.14 3.50 -7.33
C LYS A 61 -16.99 2.43 -8.42
N ILE A 62 -15.95 2.54 -9.25
CA ILE A 62 -15.50 1.44 -10.12
C ILE A 62 -15.07 0.25 -9.24
N VAL A 63 -14.45 0.57 -8.11
CA VAL A 63 -14.11 -0.35 -7.01
C VAL A 63 -14.67 0.19 -5.70
N ASP A 64 -14.97 -0.70 -4.76
CA ASP A 64 -15.53 -0.39 -3.45
C ASP A 64 -14.45 -0.03 -2.43
N GLY A 65 -13.22 -0.50 -2.65
CA GLY A 65 -12.09 -0.25 -1.77
C GLY A 65 -10.73 -0.49 -2.39
N GLN A 66 -9.69 -0.32 -1.58
CA GLN A 66 -8.30 -0.57 -1.95
C GLN A 66 -7.51 -1.02 -0.73
N GLU A 67 -6.27 -1.40 -0.95
CA GLU A 67 -5.36 -1.79 0.13
C GLU A 67 -4.01 -1.07 0.00
N ASN A 68 -3.49 -0.55 1.12
CA ASN A 68 -2.20 0.15 1.23
C ASN A 68 -1.83 0.44 2.70
N PRO A 69 -0.58 0.79 3.03
CA PRO A 69 -0.20 1.25 4.36
C PRO A 69 -0.80 2.61 4.68
N PHE A 70 -0.88 2.94 5.98
CA PHE A 70 -1.47 4.20 6.45
C PHE A 70 -0.80 5.44 5.84
N ALA A 71 0.53 5.45 5.73
CA ALA A 71 1.28 6.55 5.12
C ALA A 71 0.82 6.83 3.68
N ILE A 72 0.59 5.78 2.88
CA ILE A 72 0.11 5.92 1.50
C ILE A 72 -1.36 6.37 1.48
N ILE A 73 -2.22 5.78 2.32
CA ILE A 73 -3.64 6.17 2.45
C ILE A 73 -3.76 7.66 2.78
N SER A 74 -2.95 8.13 3.73
CA SER A 74 -2.96 9.53 4.16
C SER A 74 -2.39 10.47 3.10
N THR A 75 -1.24 10.16 2.51
CA THR A 75 -0.58 11.05 1.53
C THR A 75 -1.37 11.17 0.24
N ALA A 76 -2.03 10.09 -0.20
CA ALA A 76 -2.93 10.09 -1.35
C ALA A 76 -4.37 10.53 -1.01
N LYS A 77 -4.62 10.92 0.25
CA LYS A 77 -5.92 11.41 0.74
C LYS A 77 -7.09 10.48 0.45
N LEU A 78 -6.85 9.16 0.45
CA LEU A 78 -7.89 8.18 0.12
C LEU A 78 -9.03 8.18 1.14
N TYR A 79 -8.80 8.72 2.34
CA TYR A 79 -9.82 8.94 3.36
C TYR A 79 -10.92 9.92 2.93
N GLU A 80 -10.74 10.72 1.88
CA GLU A 80 -11.79 11.61 1.36
C GLU A 80 -12.87 10.83 0.58
N VAL A 81 -12.51 9.65 0.07
CA VAL A 81 -13.37 8.80 -0.78
C VAL A 81 -13.57 7.40 -0.22
N GLN A 82 -13.12 7.15 1.00
CA GLN A 82 -13.24 5.88 1.73
C GLN A 82 -13.74 6.19 3.13
N GLN A 83 -14.65 5.37 3.66
CA GLN A 83 -15.31 5.64 4.95
C GLN A 83 -14.79 4.76 6.08
N PHE A 84 -14.27 3.58 5.75
CA PHE A 84 -13.80 2.57 6.67
C PHE A 84 -12.35 2.20 6.36
N CYS A 85 -11.60 1.85 7.41
CA CYS A 85 -10.29 1.23 7.29
C CYS A 85 -10.26 0.04 8.24
N SER A 86 -9.86 -1.13 7.75
CA SER A 86 -9.72 -2.33 8.56
C SER A 86 -8.24 -2.65 8.68
N VAL A 87 -7.79 -2.73 9.94
CA VAL A 87 -6.40 -3.02 10.28
C VAL A 87 -6.17 -4.51 10.10
N THR A 88 -5.80 -4.87 8.87
CA THR A 88 -5.68 -6.25 8.42
C THR A 88 -4.25 -6.75 8.47
N ASN A 89 -3.26 -5.85 8.37
CA ASN A 89 -1.82 -6.16 8.38
C ASN A 89 -1.46 -7.36 7.46
N HIS A 90 -2.20 -7.54 6.37
CA HIS A 90 -2.19 -8.78 5.59
C HIS A 90 -0.91 -8.95 4.76
N MET A 91 -0.16 -7.87 4.56
CA MET A 91 1.15 -7.92 3.93
C MET A 91 2.06 -6.79 4.41
N TRP A 92 3.32 -7.10 4.70
CA TRP A 92 4.38 -6.11 4.83
C TRP A 92 4.94 -5.74 3.46
N ASP A 93 5.05 -4.44 3.16
CA ASP A 93 5.38 -3.92 1.83
C ASP A 93 6.77 -3.28 1.77
N GLY A 94 7.77 -4.11 1.45
CA GLY A 94 9.13 -3.67 1.20
C GLY A 94 9.42 -3.50 -0.30
N PHE A 95 10.18 -2.47 -0.65
CA PHE A 95 10.52 -2.19 -2.05
C PHE A 95 12.03 -1.95 -2.27
N TRP A 96 12.40 -1.97 -3.55
CA TRP A 96 13.77 -1.73 -4.01
C TRP A 96 13.77 -0.72 -5.13
N PHE A 97 14.75 0.19 -5.12
CA PHE A 97 15.07 0.98 -6.29
C PHE A 97 15.81 0.09 -7.30
N LEU A 98 15.28 0.04 -8.52
CA LEU A 98 15.87 -0.71 -9.61
C LEU A 98 16.38 0.26 -10.66
N ALA A 99 17.57 -0.02 -11.17
CA ALA A 99 18.17 0.68 -12.29
C ALA A 99 18.36 -0.29 -13.46
N ASN A 100 18.31 0.23 -14.69
CA ASN A 100 18.73 -0.54 -15.85
C ASN A 100 20.20 -0.93 -15.70
N LYS A 101 20.51 -2.23 -15.80
CA LYS A 101 21.87 -2.75 -15.58
C LYS A 101 22.91 -2.08 -16.49
N ARG A 102 22.64 -1.92 -17.78
CA ARG A 102 23.58 -1.31 -18.74
C ARG A 102 23.84 0.15 -18.42
N ALA A 103 22.78 0.91 -18.11
CA ALA A 103 22.91 2.30 -17.72
C ALA A 103 23.69 2.45 -16.40
N TRP A 104 23.43 1.57 -15.43
CA TRP A 104 24.17 1.53 -14.18
C TRP A 104 25.65 1.25 -14.40
N GLU A 105 25.98 0.19 -15.15
CA GLU A 105 27.36 -0.22 -15.44
C GLU A 105 28.12 0.78 -16.32
N ALA A 106 27.42 1.60 -17.12
CA ALA A 106 28.03 2.67 -17.90
C ALA A 106 28.48 3.87 -17.05
N MET A 107 28.01 4.00 -15.81
CA MET A 107 28.48 5.06 -14.91
C MET A 107 29.90 4.78 -14.40
N PRO A 108 30.74 5.83 -14.26
CA PRO A 108 32.01 5.73 -13.56
C PRO A 108 31.88 5.02 -12.21
N GLN A 109 32.90 4.23 -11.84
CA GLN A 109 32.84 3.40 -10.64
C GLN A 109 32.64 4.23 -9.36
N ASP A 110 33.34 5.35 -9.24
CA ASP A 110 33.21 6.30 -8.13
C ASP A 110 31.77 6.85 -8.00
N MET A 111 31.13 7.15 -9.13
CA MET A 111 29.73 7.59 -9.14
C MET A 111 28.77 6.49 -8.71
N ARG A 112 28.98 5.25 -9.18
CA ARG A 112 28.18 4.08 -8.73
C ARG A 112 28.29 3.88 -7.22
N GLU A 113 29.49 4.00 -6.67
CA GLU A 113 29.75 3.86 -5.23
C GLU A 113 29.03 4.96 -4.42
N ILE A 114 29.11 6.22 -4.88
CA ILE A 114 28.42 7.35 -4.25
C ILE A 114 26.91 7.13 -4.25
N VAL A 115 26.32 6.77 -5.40
CA VAL A 115 24.87 6.57 -5.53
C VAL A 115 24.41 5.39 -4.66
N ALA A 116 25.11 4.26 -4.74
CA ALA A 116 24.75 3.07 -3.95
C ALA A 116 24.84 3.34 -2.44
N ARG A 117 25.90 4.01 -1.98
CA ARG A 117 26.04 4.37 -0.56
C ARG A 117 24.89 5.25 -0.09
N ASN A 118 24.63 6.35 -0.79
CA ASN A 118 23.60 7.30 -0.38
C ASN A 118 22.19 6.70 -0.43
N LEU A 119 21.86 5.89 -1.45
CA LEU A 119 20.57 5.19 -1.52
C LEU A 119 20.40 4.21 -0.36
N ASN A 120 21.44 3.46 0.01
CA ASN A 120 21.36 2.51 1.11
C ASN A 120 21.24 3.21 2.46
N GLU A 121 22.01 4.28 2.70
CA GLU A 121 21.93 5.07 3.93
C GLU A 121 20.57 5.77 4.07
N ALA A 122 20.05 6.35 2.98
CA ALA A 122 18.73 6.96 2.97
C ALA A 122 17.63 5.94 3.25
N GLY A 123 17.75 4.73 2.69
CA GLY A 123 16.80 3.64 2.96
C GLY A 123 16.82 3.10 4.39
N VAL A 124 17.85 3.38 5.19
CA VAL A 124 17.83 3.07 6.64
C VAL A 124 17.06 4.15 7.39
N LYS A 125 17.31 5.43 7.06
CA LYS A 125 16.63 6.57 7.67
C LYS A 125 15.13 6.58 7.35
N GLU A 126 14.78 6.31 6.09
CA GLU A 126 13.40 6.27 5.63
C GLU A 126 12.55 5.25 6.39
N ARG A 127 13.10 4.07 6.72
CA ARG A 127 12.38 3.07 7.52
C ARG A 127 11.96 3.61 8.88
N GLU A 128 12.85 4.34 9.55
CA GLU A 128 12.52 4.94 10.85
C GLU A 128 11.40 5.97 10.72
N ASP A 129 11.47 6.80 9.68
CA ASP A 129 10.49 7.85 9.42
C ASP A 129 9.12 7.26 9.05
N VAL A 130 9.08 6.25 8.17
CA VAL A 130 7.86 5.58 7.74
C VAL A 130 7.25 4.77 8.89
N ALA A 131 8.06 4.08 9.70
CA ALA A 131 7.56 3.38 10.88
C ALA A 131 6.90 4.34 11.88
N LYS A 132 7.54 5.49 12.17
CA LYS A 132 6.97 6.53 13.03
C LYS A 132 5.68 7.10 12.47
N LEU A 133 5.64 7.36 11.16
CA LEU A 133 4.46 7.90 10.49
C LEU A 133 3.29 6.91 10.50
N ASN A 134 3.52 5.66 10.11
CA ASN A 134 2.49 4.61 10.11
C ASN A 134 1.93 4.39 11.52
N ALA A 135 2.78 4.31 12.55
CA ALA A 135 2.34 4.16 13.94
C ALA A 135 1.52 5.37 14.42
N THR A 136 1.87 6.58 13.97
CA THR A 136 1.12 7.80 14.31
C THR A 136 -0.26 7.78 13.65
N LEU A 137 -0.31 7.49 12.34
CA LEU A 137 -1.54 7.46 11.57
C LEU A 137 -2.48 6.33 12.00
N GLU A 138 -1.96 5.19 12.43
CA GLU A 138 -2.79 4.11 12.99
C GLU A 138 -3.62 4.61 14.19
N ARG A 139 -3.02 5.44 15.05
CA ARG A 139 -3.69 6.01 16.23
C ARG A 139 -4.59 7.20 15.91
N SER A 140 -4.37 7.88 14.79
CA SER A 140 -5.02 9.15 14.46
C SER A 140 -5.81 9.13 13.16
N ALA A 141 -6.04 7.96 12.57
CA ALA A 141 -6.69 7.84 11.27
C ALA A 141 -8.11 8.46 11.31
N PRO A 142 -8.47 9.35 10.37
CA PRO A 142 -9.75 10.07 10.38
C PRO A 142 -10.94 9.18 9.96
N LEU A 143 -10.75 7.87 9.83
CA LEU A 143 -11.76 6.95 9.32
C LEU A 143 -12.60 6.40 10.47
N THR A 144 -13.91 6.34 10.25
CA THR A 144 -14.97 6.18 11.26
C THR A 144 -14.86 4.91 12.12
N SER A 145 -14.01 3.96 11.73
CA SER A 145 -13.61 2.83 12.55
C SER A 145 -12.38 2.14 11.95
N CYS A 146 -11.19 2.36 12.51
CA CYS A 146 -10.08 1.42 12.35
C CYS A 146 -10.35 0.21 13.27
N THR A 147 -11.16 -0.76 12.82
CA THR A 147 -11.33 -2.01 13.56
C THR A 147 -10.23 -3.00 13.19
N THR A 148 -9.69 -3.67 14.20
CA THR A 148 -8.75 -4.79 14.03
C THR A 148 -9.56 -6.01 13.62
N MET A 149 -9.13 -6.75 12.59
CA MET A 149 -9.77 -8.04 12.28
C MET A 149 -9.61 -9.00 13.45
N SER A 150 -10.68 -9.71 13.78
CA SER A 150 -10.61 -10.85 14.69
C SER A 150 -10.05 -12.05 13.93
N ALA A 151 -9.14 -12.79 14.56
CA ALA A 151 -8.48 -13.95 13.97
C ALA A 151 -9.43 -15.13 13.75
#